data_AF-A0A537KYL4-F1
#
_entry.id   AF-A0A537KYL4-F1
#
_cell.length_a   1.000
_cell.length_b   1.000
_cell.length_c   1.000
_cell.angle_alpha   90.00
_cell.angle_beta   90.00
_cell.angle_gamma   90.00
#
_symmetry.space_group_name_H-M   'P 1'
#
loop_
_entity.id
_entity.type
_entity.pdbx_description
1 polymer ?
#
loop_
_entity_poly.entity_id
_entity_poly.type
_entity_poly.pdbx_seq_one_letter_code
_entity_poly.pdbx_strand_id
1 'polypeptide(L)'
;MDARLWDGTTDHVAMLKSLTMPLAPRESLGAATNRKLRLFAVACHRSLPGFLSWADGIDPKQIVLDAERHAEGPSPEENATDDLNSRATATSTWCGVWFAGDSAWGTVNSLVRSTGLFKGPLSPVRAASLLREIFGNPFRPCEAFRAECKLCVGLGRITDGFWLDVECPTCGGVGLVRRTPAWLGPCVMDLARAVGEERLPDGAFVTDRLFVLADALEEAGCTESELLSHLRCTVLCANCGHGVSHLLDEERRLYGGCLWCQSLETMPHRHFPGCWVLDLLLGKE
;
A
#
# COMPACT_ATOMS: atom_id res chain seq x y z
N MET A 1 -18.08 -4.22 -4.95
CA MET A 1 -17.34 -4.10 -6.23
C MET A 1 -16.89 -5.51 -6.60
N ASP A 2 -17.00 -5.94 -7.85
CA ASP A 2 -16.45 -7.23 -8.32
C ASP A 2 -14.91 -7.14 -8.41
N ALA A 3 -14.19 -8.22 -8.12
CA ALA A 3 -12.74 -8.32 -8.20
C ALA A 3 -12.18 -7.88 -9.57
N ARG A 4 -12.89 -8.18 -10.66
CA ARG A 4 -12.49 -7.78 -12.03
C ARG A 4 -12.69 -6.28 -12.29
N LEU A 5 -13.61 -5.65 -11.57
CA LEU A 5 -13.88 -4.22 -11.72
C LEU A 5 -12.86 -3.37 -10.95
N TRP A 6 -12.22 -3.89 -9.91
CA TRP A 6 -11.32 -3.08 -9.07
C TRP A 6 -10.02 -2.66 -9.77
N ASP A 7 -9.40 -3.55 -10.56
CA ASP A 7 -8.18 -3.23 -11.32
C ASP A 7 -8.46 -2.31 -12.50
N GLY A 8 -9.60 -2.49 -13.18
CA GLY A 8 -9.98 -1.76 -14.39
C GLY A 8 -10.96 -0.61 -14.21
N THR A 9 -11.41 -0.30 -12.98
CA THR A 9 -12.43 0.75 -12.76
C THR A 9 -11.86 2.13 -13.08
N THR A 10 -12.60 2.85 -13.93
CA THR A 10 -12.45 4.29 -14.18
C THR A 10 -13.22 5.13 -13.15
N ASP A 11 -14.11 4.51 -12.37
CA ASP A 11 -14.75 5.14 -11.20
C ASP A 11 -13.83 5.03 -9.98
N HIS A 12 -12.82 5.91 -9.97
CA HIS A 12 -11.84 6.01 -8.89
C HIS A 12 -12.46 6.49 -7.57
N VAL A 13 -13.56 7.24 -7.62
CA VAL A 13 -14.25 7.72 -6.41
C VAL A 13 -14.98 6.58 -5.72
N ALA A 14 -15.66 5.70 -6.47
CA ALA A 14 -16.27 4.50 -5.91
C ALA A 14 -15.22 3.55 -5.31
N MET A 15 -14.04 3.44 -5.95
CA MET A 15 -12.92 2.67 -5.43
C MET A 15 -12.41 3.25 -4.10
N LEU A 16 -12.21 4.57 -3.99
CA LEU A 16 -11.81 5.20 -2.73
C LEU A 16 -12.88 5.04 -1.64
N LYS A 17 -14.16 5.06 -2.01
CA LYS A 17 -15.26 4.77 -1.08
C LYS A 17 -15.27 3.31 -0.61
N SER A 18 -14.65 2.37 -1.33
CA SER A 18 -14.53 0.98 -0.85
C SER A 18 -13.65 0.90 0.40
N LEU A 19 -12.69 1.82 0.57
CA LEU A 19 -12.01 1.96 1.85
C LEU A 19 -13.00 2.30 2.95
N THR A 20 -13.94 3.23 2.70
CA THR A 20 -14.86 3.81 3.70
C THR A 20 -16.01 2.89 4.13
N MET A 21 -16.23 1.76 3.44
CA MET A 21 -17.31 0.82 3.75
C MET A 21 -16.76 -0.41 4.50
N PRO A 22 -17.47 -0.93 5.52
CA PRO A 22 -17.06 -2.11 6.29
C PRO A 22 -17.32 -3.41 5.49
N LEU A 23 -16.80 -3.51 4.27
CA LEU A 23 -17.04 -4.62 3.35
C LEU A 23 -15.82 -5.53 3.25
N ALA A 24 -15.43 -6.09 4.39
CA ALA A 24 -14.81 -7.41 4.55
C ALA A 24 -14.46 -7.58 6.04
N PRO A 25 -14.46 -8.82 6.59
CA PRO A 25 -13.81 -9.07 7.87
C PRO A 25 -12.41 -8.46 7.84
N ARG A 26 -11.95 -7.91 8.96
CA ARG A 26 -10.64 -7.23 9.13
C ARG A 26 -9.42 -8.15 8.89
N GLU A 27 -9.62 -9.28 8.20
CA GLU A 27 -8.82 -10.49 8.29
C GLU A 27 -8.48 -11.10 6.92
N SER A 28 -8.81 -10.45 5.80
CA SER A 28 -8.11 -10.75 4.55
C SER A 28 -6.70 -10.14 4.63
N LEU A 29 -5.64 -10.93 4.46
CA LEU A 29 -4.29 -10.38 4.24
C LEU A 29 -4.38 -9.28 3.17
N GLY A 30 -3.98 -8.05 3.54
CA GLY A 30 -4.39 -6.82 2.85
C GLY A 30 -5.37 -5.93 3.64
N ALA A 31 -5.77 -6.35 4.85
CA ALA A 31 -6.66 -5.59 5.73
C ALA A 31 -6.09 -4.19 5.97
N ALA A 32 -6.99 -3.22 6.12
CA ALA A 32 -6.65 -1.83 6.41
C ALA A 32 -6.05 -1.67 7.81
N THR A 33 -4.88 -2.29 8.05
CA THR A 33 -4.13 -2.15 9.28
C THR A 33 -3.80 -0.69 9.48
N ASN A 34 -3.69 -0.28 10.75
CA ASN A 34 -3.28 1.10 11.07
C ASN A 34 -1.94 1.45 10.40
N ARG A 35 -1.05 0.46 10.21
CA ARG A 35 0.19 0.59 9.42
C ARG A 35 -0.09 0.95 7.96
N LYS A 36 -0.84 0.14 7.20
CA LYS A 36 -1.12 0.40 5.78
C LYS A 36 -1.93 1.68 5.57
N LEU A 37 -2.87 1.99 6.48
CA LEU A 37 -3.63 3.26 6.44
C LEU A 37 -2.73 4.49 6.63
N ARG A 38 -1.75 4.44 7.55
CA ARG A 38 -0.77 5.52 7.73
C ARG A 38 0.14 5.66 6.52
N LEU A 39 0.66 4.55 5.98
CA LEU A 39 1.49 4.55 4.77
C LEU A 39 0.74 5.11 3.56
N PHE A 40 -0.54 4.77 3.41
CA PHE A 40 -1.40 5.35 2.38
C PHE A 40 -1.56 6.85 2.52
N ALA A 41 -1.84 7.33 3.73
CA ALA A 41 -1.89 8.76 3.98
C ALA A 41 -0.57 9.42 3.57
N VAL A 42 0.57 8.93 4.08
CA VAL A 42 1.90 9.46 3.74
C VAL A 42 2.12 9.54 2.23
N ALA A 43 1.87 8.46 1.49
CA ALA A 43 2.07 8.44 0.05
C ALA A 43 1.17 9.45 -0.68
N CYS A 44 -0.07 9.64 -0.21
CA CYS A 44 -0.97 10.67 -0.72
C CYS A 44 -0.42 12.08 -0.53
N HIS A 45 0.23 12.35 0.60
CA HIS A 45 0.85 13.65 0.87
C HIS A 45 2.11 13.90 0.06
N ARG A 46 2.97 12.89 -0.14
CA ARG A 46 4.13 12.99 -1.05
C ARG A 46 3.72 13.37 -2.47
N SER A 47 2.51 13.02 -2.86
CA SER A 47 1.93 13.32 -4.18
C SER A 47 1.34 14.73 -4.31
N LEU A 48 1.38 15.56 -3.26
CA LEU A 48 0.88 16.94 -3.27
C LEU A 48 2.02 17.96 -3.53
N PRO A 49 2.03 18.68 -4.65
CA PRO A 49 3.04 19.71 -4.92
C PRO A 49 2.90 20.91 -3.97
N GLY A 50 4.01 21.39 -3.39
CA GLY A 50 4.05 22.66 -2.66
C GLY A 50 3.28 22.72 -1.33
N PHE A 51 2.73 21.60 -0.85
CA PHE A 51 1.87 21.57 0.34
C PHE A 51 2.62 21.77 1.68
N LEU A 52 3.95 21.80 1.60
CA LEU A 52 4.80 21.69 2.77
C LEU A 52 5.63 22.95 3.05
N SER A 53 5.61 23.93 2.16
CA SER A 53 6.48 25.12 2.24
C SER A 53 6.00 26.21 3.21
N TRP A 54 5.07 25.92 4.14
CA TRP A 54 4.33 26.94 4.89
C TRP A 54 4.57 26.95 6.41
N ALA A 55 5.45 26.09 6.94
CA ALA A 55 5.81 26.07 8.35
C ALA A 55 7.26 26.53 8.54
N ASP A 56 7.44 27.74 9.10
CA ASP A 56 8.78 28.26 9.44
C ASP A 56 9.48 27.33 10.45
N GLY A 57 10.73 26.96 10.14
CA GLY A 57 11.61 26.21 11.03
C GLY A 57 11.41 24.68 11.07
N ILE A 58 10.53 24.11 10.23
CA ILE A 58 10.31 22.66 10.17
C ILE A 58 10.57 22.15 8.76
N ASP A 59 11.54 21.23 8.62
CA ASP A 59 11.77 20.54 7.33
C ASP A 59 10.60 19.58 7.06
N PRO A 60 9.78 19.86 6.04
CA PRO A 60 8.61 19.06 5.78
C PRO A 60 8.93 17.66 5.27
N LYS A 61 10.08 17.48 4.63
CA LYS A 61 10.57 16.16 4.25
C LYS A 61 10.81 15.31 5.50
N GLN A 62 11.33 15.93 6.56
CA GLN A 62 11.58 15.26 7.82
C GLN A 62 10.28 14.79 8.50
N ILE A 63 9.21 15.59 8.47
CA ILE A 63 7.89 15.18 8.99
C ILE A 63 7.40 13.90 8.29
N VAL A 64 7.49 13.87 6.96
CA VAL A 64 7.04 12.71 6.17
C VAL A 64 7.88 11.48 6.49
N LEU A 65 9.21 11.64 6.62
CA LEU A 65 10.09 10.54 7.01
C LEU A 65 9.81 10.06 8.43
N ASP A 66 9.52 10.96 9.37
CA ASP A 66 9.13 10.61 10.74
C ASP A 66 7.82 9.82 10.75
N ALA A 67 6.87 10.18 9.88
CA ALA A 67 5.61 9.45 9.66
C ALA A 67 5.80 8.03 9.16
N GLU A 68 6.68 7.85 8.17
CA GLU A 68 6.99 6.54 7.62
C GLU A 68 7.66 5.67 8.68
N ARG A 69 8.63 6.23 9.43
CA ARG A 69 9.27 5.50 10.53
C ARG A 69 8.27 5.13 11.63
N HIS A 70 7.33 6.02 11.94
CA HIS A 70 6.25 5.70 12.88
C HIS A 70 5.30 4.61 12.34
N ALA A 71 5.02 4.60 11.03
CA ALA A 71 4.21 3.57 10.41
C ALA A 71 4.93 2.22 10.28
N GLU A 72 6.25 2.22 10.08
CA GLU A 72 7.10 1.02 9.92
C GLU A 72 7.66 0.46 11.24
N GLY A 73 7.70 1.25 12.31
CA GLY A 73 8.23 0.86 13.60
C GLY A 73 7.41 -0.25 14.29
N PRO A 74 8.03 -1.03 15.19
CA PRO A 74 7.28 -1.99 16.00
C PRO A 74 6.21 -1.23 16.78
N SER A 75 5.03 -1.83 16.97
CA SER A 75 4.14 -1.35 18.03
C SER A 75 4.80 -1.67 19.37
N PRO A 76 5.20 -0.65 20.14
CA PRO A 76 4.84 -0.68 21.55
C PRO A 76 4.38 0.70 22.07
N GLU A 77 3.27 0.67 22.80
CA GLU A 77 2.99 1.47 24.00
C GLU A 77 3.42 2.97 23.98
N GLU A 78 2.45 3.81 23.65
CA GLU A 78 2.00 5.00 24.40
C GLU A 78 2.95 6.16 24.75
N ASN A 79 4.24 6.18 24.39
CA ASN A 79 5.13 7.30 24.79
C ASN A 79 5.79 8.09 23.65
N ALA A 80 5.56 7.72 22.38
CA ALA A 80 6.03 8.49 21.21
C ALA A 80 4.93 9.36 20.58
N THR A 81 3.67 9.17 20.98
CA THR A 81 2.51 9.91 20.50
C THR A 81 2.55 11.37 20.95
N ASP A 82 2.96 11.66 22.18
CA ASP A 82 2.88 13.03 22.72
C ASP A 82 3.89 14.02 22.08
N ASP A 83 5.12 13.58 21.82
CA ASP A 83 6.14 14.43 21.17
C ASP A 83 5.83 14.66 19.68
N LEU A 84 5.41 13.61 18.96
CA LEU A 84 5.00 13.72 17.55
C LEU A 84 3.68 14.51 17.41
N ASN A 85 2.70 14.31 18.30
CA ASN A 85 1.44 15.08 18.31
C ASN A 85 1.68 16.56 18.61
N SER A 86 2.62 16.87 19.51
CA SER A 86 3.00 18.25 19.83
C SER A 86 3.72 18.94 18.67
N ARG A 87 4.61 18.24 17.96
CA ARG A 87 5.29 18.75 16.75
C ARG A 87 4.33 18.89 15.56
N ALA A 88 3.35 18.00 15.46
CA ALA A 88 2.37 17.93 14.38
C ALA A 88 1.28 19.01 14.49
N THR A 89 0.68 19.19 15.68
CA THR A 89 -0.32 20.23 15.94
C THR A 89 0.21 21.65 15.73
N ALA A 90 1.52 21.87 15.96
CA ALA A 90 2.18 23.16 15.74
C ALA A 90 2.30 23.58 14.27
N THR A 91 2.24 22.65 13.31
CA THR A 91 2.55 22.96 11.90
C THR A 91 1.37 23.52 11.10
N SER A 92 0.11 23.41 11.57
CA SER A 92 -1.12 23.79 10.83
C SER A 92 -1.29 23.21 9.41
N THR A 93 -0.34 22.38 8.96
CA THR A 93 -0.40 21.64 7.70
C THR A 93 -1.33 20.46 7.88
N TRP A 94 -2.04 20.02 6.83
CA TRP A 94 -2.89 18.82 6.92
C TRP A 94 -2.17 17.62 7.54
N CYS A 95 -0.85 17.49 7.35
CA CYS A 95 0.01 16.53 8.05
C CYS A 95 -0.21 16.50 9.56
N GLY A 96 -0.33 17.66 10.22
CA GLY A 96 -0.48 17.78 11.67
C GLY A 96 -1.68 17.01 12.25
N VAL A 97 -2.80 17.02 11.51
CA VAL A 97 -4.04 16.30 11.85
C VAL A 97 -3.89 14.78 11.67
N TRP A 98 -2.95 14.36 10.81
CA TRP A 98 -2.76 12.96 10.43
C TRP A 98 -1.95 12.16 11.45
N PHE A 99 -1.11 12.87 12.21
CA PHE A 99 -0.35 12.33 13.34
C PHE A 99 -1.18 12.32 14.63
N ALA A 100 -2.00 13.36 14.85
CA ALA A 100 -2.76 13.57 16.09
C ALA A 100 -4.05 12.76 16.21
N GLY A 101 -4.47 12.06 15.16
CA GLY A 101 -5.68 11.24 15.20
C GLY A 101 -5.43 9.85 15.80
N ASP A 102 -6.12 9.51 16.89
CA ASP A 102 -6.13 8.17 17.50
C ASP A 102 -6.55 7.04 16.54
N SER A 103 -7.11 7.38 15.37
CA SER A 103 -7.48 6.41 14.34
C SER A 103 -6.88 6.78 12.98
N ALA A 104 -5.98 5.93 12.46
CA ALA A 104 -5.46 6.01 11.09
C ALA A 104 -6.61 6.05 10.05
N TRP A 105 -7.74 5.45 10.41
CA TRP A 105 -8.99 5.50 9.66
C TRP A 105 -9.60 6.90 9.53
N GLY A 106 -9.66 7.69 10.61
CA GLY A 106 -10.24 9.04 10.58
C GLY A 106 -9.49 9.96 9.61
N THR A 107 -8.17 9.76 9.54
CA THR A 107 -7.26 10.41 8.60
C THR A 107 -7.59 10.04 7.15
N VAL A 108 -7.66 8.74 6.84
CA VAL A 108 -7.95 8.25 5.49
C VAL A 108 -9.36 8.64 5.04
N ASN A 109 -10.36 8.61 5.92
CA ASN A 109 -11.73 9.05 5.60
C ASN A 109 -11.79 10.55 5.30
N SER A 110 -11.05 11.38 6.04
CA SER A 110 -10.96 12.83 5.75
C SER A 110 -10.30 13.10 4.41
N LEU A 111 -9.20 12.40 4.10
CA LEU A 111 -8.54 12.47 2.81
C LEU A 111 -9.47 12.06 1.67
N VAL A 112 -10.10 10.88 1.75
CA VAL A 112 -11.03 10.36 0.73
C VAL A 112 -12.20 11.32 0.50
N ARG A 113 -12.80 11.85 1.58
CA ARG A 113 -13.88 12.85 1.46
C ARG A 113 -13.43 14.13 0.78
N SER A 114 -12.20 14.58 1.06
CA SER A 114 -11.64 15.78 0.42
C SER A 114 -11.26 15.56 -1.06
N THR A 115 -10.87 14.33 -1.44
CA THR A 115 -10.64 13.98 -2.86
C THR A 115 -11.93 13.85 -3.67
N GLY A 116 -13.05 13.51 -3.01
CA GLY A 116 -14.37 13.35 -3.63
C GLY A 116 -15.16 14.65 -3.80
N LEU A 117 -14.75 15.73 -3.13
CA LEU A 117 -15.33 17.07 -3.31
C LEU A 117 -14.48 17.84 -4.31
N PHE A 118 -15.13 18.39 -5.35
CA PHE A 118 -14.49 19.16 -6.41
C PHE A 118 -13.43 20.14 -5.87
N LYS A 119 -12.18 20.01 -6.34
CA LYS A 119 -10.97 20.82 -6.02
C LYS A 119 -10.15 20.46 -4.77
N GLY A 120 -10.11 19.19 -4.36
CA GLY A 120 -9.01 18.71 -3.50
C GLY A 120 -7.65 18.74 -4.23
N PRO A 121 -6.50 18.88 -3.52
CA PRO A 121 -5.18 18.97 -4.16
C PRO A 121 -4.67 17.63 -4.73
N LEU A 122 -5.27 16.49 -4.35
CA LEU A 122 -4.98 15.16 -4.88
C LEU A 122 -6.12 14.69 -5.79
N SER A 123 -5.81 14.30 -7.04
CA SER A 123 -6.82 13.77 -7.95
C SER A 123 -7.29 12.36 -7.52
N PRO A 124 -8.56 11.99 -7.73
CA PRO A 124 -9.06 10.65 -7.44
C PRO A 124 -8.26 9.54 -8.13
N VAL A 125 -7.80 9.79 -9.37
CA VAL A 125 -6.93 8.89 -10.14
C VAL A 125 -5.64 8.56 -9.38
N ARG A 126 -4.98 9.58 -8.82
CA ARG A 126 -3.73 9.42 -8.06
C ARG A 126 -3.97 8.69 -6.75
N ALA A 127 -5.00 9.09 -6.00
CA ALA A 127 -5.35 8.42 -4.76
C ALA A 127 -5.71 6.93 -4.97
N ALA A 128 -6.46 6.61 -6.03
CA ALA A 128 -6.75 5.22 -6.38
C ALA A 128 -5.49 4.44 -6.79
N SER A 129 -4.55 5.07 -7.47
CA SER A 129 -3.28 4.41 -7.84
C SER A 129 -2.43 4.08 -6.61
N LEU A 130 -2.35 4.98 -5.63
CA LEU A 130 -1.68 4.74 -4.34
C LEU A 130 -2.40 3.70 -3.49
N LEU A 131 -3.73 3.61 -3.63
CA LEU A 131 -4.50 2.55 -2.99
C LEU A 131 -4.06 1.18 -3.51
N ARG A 132 -3.96 1.04 -4.85
CA ARG A 132 -3.49 -0.20 -5.47
C ARG A 132 -2.07 -0.54 -5.08
N GLU A 133 -1.22 0.48 -4.99
CA GLU A 133 0.17 0.33 -4.57
C GLU A 133 0.29 -0.26 -3.16
N ILE A 134 -0.49 0.24 -2.20
CA ILE A 134 -0.27 -0.07 -0.78
C ILE A 134 -1.10 -1.26 -0.29
N PHE A 135 -2.34 -1.37 -0.79
CA PHE A 135 -3.25 -2.44 -0.35
C PHE A 135 -3.24 -3.65 -1.27
N GLY A 136 -2.82 -3.50 -2.53
CA GLY A 136 -3.06 -4.52 -3.55
C GLY A 136 -4.56 -4.74 -3.79
N ASN A 137 -4.93 -5.69 -4.65
CA ASN A 137 -6.34 -6.01 -4.90
C ASN A 137 -6.91 -6.84 -3.74
N PRO A 138 -7.80 -6.29 -2.89
CA PRO A 138 -8.31 -7.01 -1.72
C PRO A 138 -9.22 -8.18 -2.10
N PHE A 139 -9.76 -8.18 -3.33
CA PHE A 139 -10.61 -9.24 -3.86
C PHE A 139 -9.83 -10.30 -4.63
N ARG A 140 -8.52 -10.10 -4.79
CA ARG A 140 -7.64 -11.03 -5.47
C ARG A 140 -6.31 -11.17 -4.72
N PRO A 141 -6.34 -11.84 -3.58
CA PRO A 141 -5.15 -12.06 -2.81
C PRO A 141 -4.21 -13.07 -3.47
N CYS A 142 -2.90 -12.94 -3.20
CA CYS A 142 -1.90 -13.84 -3.76
C CYS A 142 -1.93 -15.21 -3.06
N GLU A 143 -2.39 -16.24 -3.79
CA GLU A 143 -2.54 -17.61 -3.27
C GLU A 143 -1.20 -18.30 -2.99
N ALA A 144 -0.09 -17.86 -3.60
CA ALA A 144 1.23 -18.42 -3.32
C ALA A 144 1.62 -18.33 -1.83
N PHE A 145 1.11 -17.32 -1.12
CA PHE A 145 1.38 -17.08 0.30
C PHE A 145 0.30 -17.64 1.23
N ARG A 146 -0.68 -18.38 0.70
CA ARG A 146 -1.79 -18.90 1.47
C ARG A 146 -1.75 -20.41 1.55
N ALA A 147 -1.99 -20.92 2.75
CA ALA A 147 -2.26 -22.32 2.99
C ALA A 147 -3.55 -22.46 3.77
N GLU A 148 -4.26 -23.55 3.54
CA GLU A 148 -5.38 -23.95 4.37
C GLU A 148 -4.92 -24.14 5.82
N CYS A 149 -5.65 -23.54 6.77
CA CYS A 149 -5.37 -23.69 8.18
C CYS A 149 -5.59 -25.14 8.59
N LYS A 150 -4.53 -25.83 9.01
CA LYS A 150 -4.58 -27.24 9.41
C LYS A 150 -5.42 -27.50 10.66
N LEU A 151 -5.63 -26.48 11.51
CA LEU A 151 -6.41 -26.63 12.74
C LEU A 151 -7.93 -26.65 12.46
N CYS A 152 -8.42 -25.76 11.60
CA CYS A 152 -9.85 -25.67 11.27
C CYS A 152 -10.20 -26.25 9.90
N VAL A 153 -9.23 -26.77 9.14
CA VAL A 153 -9.43 -27.37 7.81
C VAL A 153 -10.18 -26.41 6.89
N GLY A 154 -9.71 -25.16 6.84
CA GLY A 154 -10.31 -24.12 6.01
C GLY A 154 -11.61 -23.50 6.52
N LEU A 155 -12.22 -24.04 7.58
CA LEU A 155 -13.53 -23.58 8.06
C LEU A 155 -13.50 -22.25 8.81
N GLY A 156 -12.33 -21.84 9.29
CA GLY A 156 -12.17 -20.63 10.12
C GLY A 156 -12.71 -20.77 11.54
N ARG A 157 -13.46 -21.83 11.84
CA ARG A 157 -14.03 -22.12 13.16
C ARG A 157 -13.60 -23.49 13.63
N ILE A 158 -13.57 -23.66 14.94
CA ILE A 158 -13.37 -24.95 15.60
C ILE A 158 -14.42 -25.12 16.69
N THR A 159 -14.76 -26.36 16.98
CA THR A 159 -15.57 -26.69 18.15
C THR A 159 -14.64 -26.82 19.36
N ASP A 160 -14.87 -26.02 20.40
CA ASP A 160 -14.06 -26.05 21.62
C ASP A 160 -14.42 -27.24 22.53
N GLY A 161 -13.76 -27.34 23.70
CA GLY A 161 -14.02 -28.39 24.68
C GLY A 161 -15.42 -28.35 25.31
N PHE A 162 -16.21 -27.32 25.05
CA PHE A 162 -17.58 -27.12 25.52
C PHE A 162 -18.62 -27.28 24.41
N TRP A 163 -18.21 -27.80 23.24
CA TRP A 163 -19.08 -27.98 22.06
C TRP A 163 -19.59 -26.66 21.48
N LEU A 164 -18.84 -25.56 21.67
CA LEU A 164 -19.17 -24.26 21.13
C LEU A 164 -18.35 -23.97 19.88
N ASP A 165 -18.99 -23.45 18.84
CA ASP A 165 -18.32 -23.00 17.62
C ASP A 165 -17.64 -21.65 17.86
N VAL A 166 -16.33 -21.71 18.05
CA VAL A 166 -15.47 -20.54 18.27
C VAL A 166 -14.61 -20.25 17.05
N GLU A 167 -14.13 -19.01 16.94
CA GLU A 167 -13.15 -18.64 15.92
C GLU A 167 -11.86 -19.42 16.14
N CYS A 168 -11.29 -19.93 15.04
CA CYS A 168 -10.05 -20.68 15.09
C CYS A 168 -8.91 -19.75 15.55
N PRO A 169 -8.24 -20.03 16.68
CA PRO A 169 -7.21 -19.14 17.21
C PRO A 169 -5.95 -19.09 16.34
N THR A 170 -5.73 -20.11 15.49
CA THR A 170 -4.57 -20.18 14.59
C THR A 170 -4.71 -19.28 13.37
N CYS A 171 -5.91 -19.15 12.82
CA CYS A 171 -6.16 -18.33 11.63
C CYS A 171 -7.06 -17.12 11.89
N GLY A 172 -7.49 -16.90 13.14
CA GLY A 172 -8.37 -15.80 13.53
C GLY A 172 -9.65 -15.76 12.71
N GLY A 173 -10.35 -16.90 12.54
CA GLY A 173 -11.61 -16.90 11.79
C GLY A 173 -11.51 -17.08 10.27
N VAL A 174 -10.33 -16.91 9.66
CA VAL A 174 -10.19 -16.83 8.18
C VAL A 174 -10.23 -18.18 7.48
N GLY A 175 -9.75 -19.22 8.15
CA GLY A 175 -9.55 -20.54 7.53
C GLY A 175 -8.23 -20.68 6.76
N LEU A 176 -7.48 -19.59 6.58
CA LEU A 176 -6.19 -19.57 5.88
C LEU A 176 -5.07 -19.08 6.81
N VAL A 177 -3.86 -19.59 6.59
CA VAL A 177 -2.64 -19.14 7.26
C VAL A 177 -1.60 -18.74 6.22
N ARG A 178 -0.70 -17.83 6.61
CA ARG A 178 0.43 -17.45 5.75
C ARG A 178 1.39 -18.63 5.60
N ARG A 179 1.79 -18.91 4.36
CA ARG A 179 2.88 -19.83 4.03
C ARG A 179 3.98 -19.09 3.29
N THR A 180 5.18 -19.65 3.31
CA THR A 180 6.31 -19.16 2.51
C THR A 180 6.44 -20.04 1.28
N PRO A 181 6.31 -19.50 0.05
CA PRO A 181 6.49 -20.28 -1.15
C PRO A 181 7.96 -20.69 -1.34
N ALA A 182 8.20 -21.83 -1.99
CA ALA A 182 9.55 -22.40 -2.13
C ALA A 182 10.51 -21.51 -2.94
N TRP A 183 9.98 -20.71 -3.86
CA TRP A 183 10.75 -19.75 -4.66
C TRP A 183 11.21 -18.52 -3.86
N LEU A 184 10.67 -18.29 -2.66
CA LEU A 184 11.10 -17.19 -1.77
C LEU A 184 12.32 -17.59 -0.94
N GLY A 185 13.42 -17.84 -1.66
CA GLY A 185 14.71 -18.22 -1.07
C GLY A 185 15.47 -17.04 -0.44
N PRO A 186 16.60 -17.31 0.26
CA PRO A 186 17.39 -16.28 0.93
C PRO A 186 17.85 -15.14 0.01
N CYS A 187 18.31 -15.45 -1.21
CA CYS A 187 18.80 -14.43 -2.15
C CYS A 187 17.69 -13.45 -2.58
N VAL A 188 16.48 -13.97 -2.85
CA VAL A 188 15.31 -13.13 -3.18
C VAL A 188 14.92 -12.27 -1.97
N MET A 189 14.96 -12.83 -0.77
CA MET A 189 14.69 -12.09 0.47
C MET A 189 15.70 -10.96 0.71
N ASP A 190 16.99 -11.20 0.46
CA ASP A 190 18.03 -10.19 0.61
C ASP A 190 17.87 -9.07 -0.43
N LEU A 191 17.51 -9.40 -1.68
CA LEU A 191 17.15 -8.41 -2.69
C LEU A 191 15.93 -7.59 -2.28
N ALA A 192 14.87 -8.24 -1.78
CA ALA A 192 13.66 -7.55 -1.33
C ALA A 192 13.96 -6.60 -0.16
N ARG A 193 14.85 -6.97 0.77
CA ARG A 193 15.32 -6.08 1.84
C ARG A 193 16.13 -4.90 1.30
N ALA A 194 17.07 -5.15 0.39
CA ALA A 194 17.87 -4.10 -0.22
C ALA A 194 17.00 -3.07 -0.97
N VAL A 195 16.02 -3.54 -1.74
CA VAL A 195 14.99 -2.67 -2.35
C VAL A 195 14.24 -1.89 -1.27
N GLY A 196 13.88 -2.58 -0.18
CA GLY A 196 13.24 -2.03 1.00
C GLY A 196 14.04 -0.95 1.74
N GLU A 197 15.34 -0.81 1.51
CA GLU A 197 16.23 0.17 2.18
C GLU A 197 16.62 1.35 1.27
N GLU A 198 16.72 1.13 -0.04
CA GLU A 198 17.07 2.19 -1.00
C GLU A 198 15.87 3.12 -1.28
N ARG A 199 16.08 4.45 -1.27
CA ARG A 199 15.06 5.46 -1.56
C ARG A 199 15.57 6.55 -2.50
N LEU A 200 14.70 7.00 -3.39
CA LEU A 200 14.89 8.23 -4.15
C LEU A 200 14.68 9.48 -3.25
N PRO A 201 15.11 10.69 -3.66
CA PRO A 201 14.92 11.92 -2.89
C PRO A 201 13.44 12.26 -2.58
N ASP A 202 12.52 11.73 -3.39
CA ASP A 202 11.08 11.83 -3.20
C ASP A 202 10.50 10.71 -2.33
N GLY A 203 11.32 9.77 -1.85
CA GLY A 203 10.97 8.61 -1.01
C GLY A 203 10.32 7.44 -1.71
N ALA A 204 10.23 7.45 -3.04
CA ALA A 204 9.87 6.25 -3.79
C ALA A 204 11.03 5.23 -3.74
N PHE A 205 10.71 3.96 -3.94
CA PHE A 205 11.70 2.92 -4.20
C PHE A 205 12.35 3.13 -5.57
N VAL A 206 13.59 2.68 -5.71
CA VAL A 206 14.32 2.73 -6.98
C VAL A 206 13.74 1.70 -7.95
N THR A 207 13.16 2.17 -9.06
CA THR A 207 12.46 1.31 -10.04
C THR A 207 13.33 0.19 -10.60
N ASP A 208 14.58 0.48 -10.97
CA ASP A 208 15.49 -0.53 -11.53
C ASP A 208 15.71 -1.72 -10.59
N ARG A 209 15.71 -1.47 -9.27
CA ARG A 209 15.86 -2.53 -8.27
C ARG A 209 14.63 -3.43 -8.19
N LEU A 210 13.45 -2.87 -8.43
CA LEU A 210 12.19 -3.64 -8.48
C LEU A 210 12.14 -4.52 -9.72
N PHE A 211 12.66 -4.05 -10.86
CA PHE A 211 12.78 -4.88 -12.06
C PHE A 211 13.74 -6.05 -11.84
N VAL A 212 14.90 -5.79 -11.23
CA VAL A 212 15.85 -6.85 -10.84
C VAL A 212 15.22 -7.83 -9.85
N LEU A 213 14.42 -7.35 -8.88
CA LEU A 213 13.68 -8.22 -7.96
C LEU A 213 12.64 -9.08 -8.69
N ALA A 214 11.93 -8.52 -9.66
CA ALA A 214 10.97 -9.26 -10.48
C ALA A 214 11.64 -10.38 -11.28
N ASP A 215 12.78 -10.08 -11.90
CA ASP A 215 13.54 -11.07 -12.66
C ASP A 215 14.08 -12.18 -11.73
N ALA A 216 14.64 -11.82 -10.57
CA ALA A 216 15.11 -12.79 -9.58
C ALA A 216 13.98 -13.70 -9.05
N LEU A 217 12.77 -13.17 -8.88
CA LEU A 217 11.59 -13.95 -8.52
C LEU A 217 11.20 -14.94 -9.62
N GLU A 218 11.16 -14.50 -10.87
CA GLU A 218 10.83 -15.33 -12.03
C GLU A 218 11.88 -16.44 -12.22
N GLU A 219 13.17 -16.13 -12.10
CA GLU A 219 14.27 -17.10 -12.13
C GLU A 219 14.20 -18.12 -10.98
N ALA A 220 13.72 -17.70 -9.80
CA ALA A 220 13.49 -18.60 -8.67
C ALA A 220 12.26 -19.51 -8.85
N GLY A 221 11.48 -19.32 -9.92
CA GLY A 221 10.29 -20.11 -10.25
C GLY A 221 8.97 -19.51 -9.77
N CYS A 222 8.92 -18.22 -9.45
CA CYS A 222 7.66 -17.53 -9.19
C CYS A 222 6.84 -17.39 -10.48
N THR A 223 5.60 -17.86 -10.47
CA THR A 223 4.66 -17.77 -11.61
C THR A 223 3.49 -16.82 -11.35
N GLU A 224 3.55 -16.03 -10.26
CA GLU A 224 2.49 -15.11 -9.86
C GLU A 224 2.52 -13.86 -10.75
N SER A 225 1.76 -13.90 -11.85
CA SER A 225 1.81 -12.89 -12.90
C SER A 225 1.50 -11.48 -12.42
N GLU A 226 0.59 -11.33 -11.44
CA GLU A 226 0.18 -10.02 -10.92
C GLU A 226 1.27 -9.38 -10.06
N LEU A 227 1.96 -10.19 -9.26
CA LEU A 227 3.10 -9.75 -8.46
C LEU A 227 4.24 -9.27 -9.37
N LEU A 228 4.60 -10.09 -10.37
CA LEU A 228 5.65 -9.77 -11.33
C LEU A 228 5.30 -8.54 -12.17
N SER A 229 4.06 -8.45 -12.64
CA SER A 229 3.55 -7.30 -13.40
C SER A 229 3.54 -6.02 -12.56
N HIS A 230 3.20 -6.13 -11.28
CA HIS A 230 3.23 -5.00 -10.36
C HIS A 230 4.65 -4.45 -10.19
N LEU A 231 5.64 -5.31 -9.91
CA LEU A 231 7.05 -4.90 -9.75
C LEU A 231 7.65 -4.30 -11.03
N ARG A 232 7.21 -4.78 -12.20
CA ARG A 232 7.60 -4.26 -13.51
C ARG A 232 6.89 -2.97 -13.90
N CYS A 233 6.03 -2.45 -13.01
CA CYS A 233 5.13 -1.34 -13.28
C CYS A 233 4.36 -1.53 -14.59
N THR A 234 4.06 -2.76 -15.02
CA THR A 234 3.24 -2.99 -16.21
C THR A 234 1.80 -2.74 -15.84
N VAL A 235 1.41 -1.48 -15.91
CA VAL A 235 0.08 -1.06 -15.49
C VAL A 235 -0.72 -0.57 -16.69
N LEU A 236 -2.03 -0.62 -16.53
CA LEU A 236 -2.96 -0.07 -17.50
C LEU A 236 -3.17 1.40 -17.19
N CYS A 237 -3.27 2.22 -18.23
CA CYS A 237 -3.64 3.62 -18.13
C CYS A 237 -4.93 3.76 -17.33
N ALA A 238 -4.88 4.43 -16.19
CA ALA A 238 -6.04 4.62 -15.33
C ALA A 238 -7.22 5.31 -16.04
N ASN A 239 -6.95 6.07 -17.13
CA ASN A 239 -7.96 6.76 -17.91
C ASN A 239 -8.63 5.89 -18.98
N CYS A 240 -7.93 4.91 -19.57
CA CYS A 240 -8.46 4.15 -20.71
C CYS A 240 -8.20 2.64 -20.70
N GLY A 241 -7.55 2.11 -19.67
CA GLY A 241 -7.30 0.67 -19.51
C GLY A 241 -6.27 0.07 -20.47
N HIS A 242 -5.54 0.86 -21.27
CA HIS A 242 -4.50 0.36 -22.18
C HIS A 242 -3.11 0.44 -21.56
N GLY A 243 -2.21 -0.47 -21.93
CA GLY A 243 -0.83 -0.47 -21.44
C GLY A 243 -0.14 0.89 -21.61
N VAL A 244 0.54 1.34 -20.56
CA VAL A 244 1.38 2.53 -20.61
C VAL A 244 2.81 2.14 -20.98
N SER A 245 3.44 2.94 -21.84
CA SER A 245 4.88 2.81 -22.08
C SER A 245 5.62 3.63 -21.04
N HIS A 246 6.64 3.02 -20.45
CA HIS A 246 7.48 3.64 -19.43
C HIS A 246 8.87 3.92 -19.97
N LEU A 247 9.40 5.08 -19.60
CA LEU A 247 10.78 5.47 -19.79
C LEU A 247 11.32 5.95 -18.43
N LEU A 248 12.63 5.83 -18.24
CA LEU A 248 13.31 6.30 -17.04
C LEU A 248 14.05 7.59 -17.36
N ASP A 249 13.94 8.59 -16.49
CA ASP A 249 14.73 9.83 -16.62
C ASP A 249 16.14 9.65 -16.05
N GLU A 250 16.96 10.70 -16.16
CA GLU A 250 18.34 10.70 -15.64
C GLU A 250 18.39 10.48 -14.11
N GLU A 251 17.31 10.81 -13.40
CA GLU A 251 17.14 10.58 -11.96
C GLU A 251 16.47 9.23 -11.65
N ARG A 252 16.36 8.34 -12.66
CA ARG A 252 15.70 7.02 -12.59
C ARG A 252 14.25 7.08 -12.14
N ARG A 253 13.59 8.21 -12.38
CA ARG A 253 12.16 8.32 -12.19
C ARG A 253 11.48 7.76 -13.42
N LEU A 254 10.46 6.95 -13.20
CA LEU A 254 9.55 6.62 -14.29
C LEU A 254 8.86 7.91 -14.77
N TYR A 255 8.81 8.07 -16.09
CA TYR A 255 7.83 8.88 -16.82
C TYR A 255 7.17 8.01 -17.88
N GLY A 256 5.88 8.19 -18.10
CA GLY A 256 5.15 7.36 -19.04
C GLY A 256 3.86 8.03 -19.47
N GLY A 257 3.52 7.85 -20.74
CA GLY A 257 2.28 8.32 -21.34
C GLY A 257 1.44 7.13 -21.75
N CYS A 258 0.13 7.26 -21.71
CA CYS A 258 -0.69 6.35 -22.49
C CYS A 258 -0.63 6.79 -23.96
N LEU A 259 0.04 6.01 -24.81
CA LEU A 259 0.11 6.27 -26.25
C LEU A 259 -1.26 6.25 -26.92
N TRP A 260 -2.25 5.59 -26.30
CA TRP A 260 -3.62 5.49 -26.82
C TRP A 260 -4.45 6.76 -26.58
N CYS A 261 -4.54 7.22 -25.33
CA CYS A 261 -5.34 8.41 -24.99
C CYS A 261 -4.52 9.70 -24.90
N GLN A 262 -3.21 9.64 -25.16
CA GLN A 262 -2.24 10.74 -25.08
C GLN A 262 -2.25 11.49 -23.74
N SER A 263 -2.83 10.87 -22.70
CA SER A 263 -2.85 11.46 -21.37
C SER A 263 -1.44 11.48 -20.80
N LEU A 264 -0.97 12.70 -20.51
CA LEU A 264 0.26 12.97 -19.76
C LEU A 264 0.02 12.94 -18.24
N GLU A 265 -1.23 12.81 -17.79
CA GLU A 265 -1.56 12.64 -16.37
C GLU A 265 -1.28 11.23 -15.85
N THR A 266 -0.84 10.31 -16.72
CA THR A 266 -0.31 9.01 -16.31
C THR A 266 1.00 9.22 -15.56
N MET A 267 0.89 9.57 -14.28
CA MET A 267 1.99 9.32 -13.36
C MET A 267 2.28 7.83 -13.47
N PRO A 268 3.48 7.44 -13.87
CA PRO A 268 3.81 6.04 -13.84
C PRO A 268 3.69 5.56 -12.41
N HIS A 269 3.19 4.34 -12.26
CA HIS A 269 3.06 3.73 -10.96
C HIS A 269 4.44 3.71 -10.30
N ARG A 270 4.55 4.43 -9.17
CA ARG A 270 5.75 4.46 -8.34
C ARG A 270 5.49 3.62 -7.11
N HIS A 271 6.50 2.87 -6.73
CA HIS A 271 6.43 2.09 -5.52
C HIS A 271 6.87 2.93 -4.33
N PHE A 272 6.06 2.95 -3.28
CA PHE A 272 6.31 3.68 -2.04
C PHE A 272 6.35 2.71 -0.87
N PRO A 273 6.92 3.11 0.28
CA PRO A 273 6.78 2.36 1.53
C PRO A 273 5.34 1.88 1.75
N GLY A 274 5.17 0.58 2.01
CA GLY A 274 3.88 -0.08 2.04
C GLY A 274 3.46 -0.75 0.73
N CYS A 275 4.29 -0.74 -0.31
CA CYS A 275 4.11 -1.56 -1.52
C CYS A 275 3.66 -2.98 -1.15
N TRP A 276 2.46 -3.36 -1.59
CA TRP A 276 1.84 -4.61 -1.15
C TRP A 276 2.69 -5.84 -1.48
N VAL A 277 3.41 -5.83 -2.61
CA VAL A 277 4.32 -6.93 -2.99
C VAL A 277 5.49 -7.01 -2.02
N LEU A 278 6.18 -5.89 -1.75
CA LEU A 278 7.32 -5.92 -0.83
C LEU A 278 6.89 -6.30 0.59
N ASP A 279 5.74 -5.79 1.06
CA ASP A 279 5.18 -6.18 2.34
C ASP A 279 4.85 -7.68 2.37
N LEU A 280 4.31 -8.24 1.29
CA LEU A 280 4.00 -9.67 1.16
C LEU A 280 5.27 -10.54 1.19
N LEU A 281 6.30 -10.16 0.44
CA LEU A 281 7.61 -10.84 0.43
C LEU A 281 8.26 -10.79 1.82
N LEU A 282 8.29 -9.61 2.45
CA LEU A 282 8.95 -9.38 3.73
C LEU A 282 8.10 -9.83 4.95
N GLY A 283 6.83 -10.17 4.76
CA GLY A 283 5.93 -10.61 5.81
C GLY A 283 5.44 -9.51 6.74
N LYS A 284 5.17 -8.33 6.19
CA LYS A 284 4.67 -7.15 6.90
C LYS A 284 3.15 -6.93 6.72
N GLU A 285 2.43 -7.94 6.26
CA GLU A 285 0.97 -7.95 6.08
C GLU A 285 0.20 -8.37 7.34
#